data_AF-A0A1F4VLQ6-F1
#
_entry.id   AF-A0A1F4VLQ6-F1
#
_cell.length_a   1.000
_cell.length_b   1.000
_cell.length_c   1.000
_cell.angle_alpha   90.00
_cell.angle_beta   90.00
_cell.angle_gamma   90.00
#
_symmetry.space_group_name_H-M   'P 1'
#
loop_
_entity.id
_entity.type
_entity.pdbx_description
1 polymer ?
#
loop_
_entity_poly.entity_id
_entity_poly.type
_entity_poly.pdbx_seq_one_letter_code
_entity_poly.pdbx_strand_id
1 'polypeptide(L)'
;MVKYIVISISIFLLSLLQTSFLSELFGAKYNPNLVLAFTLSLILLGSLEFGLYSGFAGGLLIDLMGVSIFGFSSLLNVLSVLCIFYIRKTFFKGNISFSIFAFIFSFLYLVLVNLTKLGNPYLYIFPSLSTSVFVWIFYLIVKNVYKGFLKNEYDQLSFKNRL
;
A
#
# COMPACT_ATOMS: atom_id res chain seq x y z
N MET A 1 4.34 -20.52 -3.60
CA MET A 1 3.90 -20.77 -2.21
C MET A 1 4.73 -19.99 -1.18
N VAL A 2 6.05 -20.19 -1.06
CA VAL A 2 6.89 -19.46 -0.09
C VAL A 2 6.76 -17.93 -0.18
N LYS A 3 6.72 -17.38 -1.41
CA LYS A 3 6.56 -15.93 -1.63
C LYS A 3 5.29 -15.36 -0.99
N TYR A 4 4.18 -16.08 -1.14
CA TYR A 4 2.89 -15.71 -0.55
C TYR A 4 2.95 -15.74 0.97
N ILE A 5 3.54 -16.78 1.55
CA ILE A 5 3.72 -16.88 3.01
C ILE A 5 4.49 -15.67 3.55
N VAL A 6 5.59 -15.29 2.90
CA VAL A 6 6.39 -14.13 3.36
C VAL A 6 5.60 -12.82 3.24
N ILE A 7 4.83 -12.65 2.16
CA ILE A 7 3.93 -11.51 2.00
C ILE A 7 2.85 -11.50 3.08
N SER A 8 2.22 -12.64 3.39
CA SER A 8 1.21 -12.76 4.45
C SER A 8 1.80 -12.39 5.81
N ILE A 9 2.99 -12.90 6.15
CA ILE A 9 3.69 -12.58 7.39
C ILE A 9 4.01 -11.08 7.45
N SER A 10 4.48 -10.50 6.35
CA SER A 10 4.78 -9.07 6.26
C SER A 10 3.53 -8.23 6.51
N ILE A 11 2.42 -8.55 5.84
CA ILE A 11 1.14 -7.85 6.03
C ILE A 11 0.65 -7.98 7.47
N PHE A 12 0.74 -9.17 8.06
CA PHE A 12 0.34 -9.41 9.44
C PHE A 12 1.15 -8.55 10.42
N LEU A 13 2.48 -8.57 10.29
CA LEU A 13 3.38 -7.75 11.11
C LEU A 13 3.12 -6.25 10.92
N LEU A 14 2.89 -5.80 9.69
CA LEU A 14 2.57 -4.40 9.42
C LEU A 14 1.21 -3.99 9.99
N SER A 15 0.23 -4.89 9.95
CA SER A 15 -1.10 -4.67 10.53
C SER A 15 -1.01 -4.56 12.06
N LEU A 16 -0.20 -5.39 12.72
CA LEU A 16 0.10 -5.25 14.14
C LEU A 16 0.85 -3.96 14.44
N LEU A 17 1.89 -3.63 13.67
CA LEU A 17 2.74 -2.47 13.92
C LEU A 17 1.97 -1.15 13.74
N GLN A 18 1.09 -1.06 12.76
CA GLN A 18 0.20 0.09 12.65
C GLN A 18 -0.81 0.11 13.81
N THR A 19 -1.48 -0.98 14.16
CA THR A 19 -2.53 -0.96 15.20
C THR A 19 -2.01 -0.77 16.63
N SER A 20 -0.77 -1.16 16.92
CA SER A 20 -0.14 -1.05 18.25
C SER A 20 0.86 0.10 18.34
N PHE A 21 2.11 -0.14 17.95
CA PHE A 21 3.25 0.74 18.17
C PHE A 21 3.07 2.12 17.56
N LEU A 22 2.67 2.22 16.29
CA LEU A 22 2.50 3.52 15.63
C LEU A 22 1.26 4.26 16.14
N SER A 23 0.24 3.53 16.57
CA SER A 23 -0.96 4.11 17.19
C SER A 23 -0.62 4.82 18.49
N GLU A 24 0.31 4.28 19.28
CA GLU A 24 0.82 4.94 20.49
C GLU A 24 1.76 6.10 20.17
N LEU A 25 2.66 5.93 19.17
CA LEU A 25 3.71 6.91 18.87
C LEU A 25 3.20 8.17 18.16
N PHE A 26 2.29 8.02 17.18
CA PHE A 26 1.71 9.14 16.43
C PHE A 26 0.32 9.54 16.94
N GLY A 27 -0.30 8.71 17.79
CA GLY A 27 -1.72 8.76 18.07
C GLY A 27 -2.53 8.06 16.98
N ALA A 28 -3.53 7.28 17.37
CA ALA A 28 -4.36 6.46 16.48
C ALA A 28 -4.91 7.19 15.24
N LYS A 29 -5.10 8.52 15.34
CA LYS A 29 -5.65 9.35 14.27
C LYS A 29 -4.62 9.79 13.22
N TYR A 30 -3.32 9.78 13.52
CA TYR A 30 -2.27 10.26 12.62
C TYR A 30 -1.47 9.14 11.96
N ASN A 31 -1.95 7.91 12.10
CA ASN A 31 -1.20 6.72 11.79
C ASN A 31 -1.20 6.39 10.28
N PRO A 32 -0.04 6.20 9.63
CA PRO A 32 0.02 5.81 8.23
C PRO A 32 -0.61 4.43 7.98
N ASN A 33 -1.15 4.25 6.77
CA ASN A 33 -1.65 2.95 6.33
C ASN A 33 -0.49 2.12 5.77
N LEU A 34 0.17 1.36 6.65
CA LEU A 34 1.36 0.59 6.30
C LEU A 34 1.06 -0.57 5.34
N VAL A 35 -0.12 -1.17 5.46
CA VAL A 35 -0.54 -2.26 4.57
C VAL A 35 -0.70 -1.75 3.14
N LEU A 36 -1.37 -0.61 2.97
CA LEU A 36 -1.48 0.05 1.66
C LEU A 36 -0.10 0.46 1.15
N ALA A 37 0.75 1.02 2.01
CA ALA A 37 2.10 1.42 1.62
C ALA A 37 2.92 0.23 1.08
N PHE A 38 2.88 -0.90 1.78
CA PHE A 38 3.56 -2.13 1.37
C PHE A 38 2.98 -2.69 0.07
N THR A 39 1.64 -2.73 -0.03
CA THR A 39 0.92 -3.16 -1.24
C THR A 39 1.36 -2.36 -2.47
N LEU A 40 1.39 -1.03 -2.36
CA LEU A 40 1.80 -0.15 -3.44
C LEU A 40 3.30 -0.27 -3.75
N SER A 41 4.14 -0.60 -2.76
CA SER A 41 5.56 -0.89 -3.00
C SER A 41 5.75 -2.10 -3.93
N LEU A 42 4.90 -3.13 -3.84
CA LEU A 42 4.93 -4.29 -4.73
C LEU A 42 4.54 -3.91 -6.17
N ILE A 43 3.62 -2.95 -6.32
CA ILE A 43 3.26 -2.38 -7.63
C ILE A 43 4.40 -1.52 -8.22
N LEU A 44 5.15 -0.78 -7.39
CA LEU A 44 6.36 -0.09 -7.85
C LEU A 44 7.39 -1.06 -8.44
N LEU A 45 7.53 -2.24 -7.83
CA LEU A 45 8.38 -3.34 -8.31
C LEU A 45 7.83 -4.04 -9.56
N GLY A 46 6.58 -3.76 -9.94
CA GLY A 46 5.96 -4.26 -11.18
C GLY A 46 5.10 -5.51 -11.01
N SER A 47 4.90 -6.01 -9.78
CA SER A 47 4.13 -7.22 -9.54
C SER A 47 2.65 -6.90 -9.29
N LEU A 48 1.81 -7.07 -10.31
CA LEU A 48 0.36 -6.95 -10.16
C LEU A 48 -0.20 -8.07 -9.27
N GLU A 49 0.26 -9.31 -9.45
CA GLU A 49 -0.21 -10.48 -8.70
C GLU A 49 0.00 -10.29 -7.20
N PHE A 50 1.21 -9.93 -6.76
CA PHE A 50 1.50 -9.71 -5.34
C PHE A 50 0.85 -8.44 -4.81
N GLY A 51 0.70 -7.39 -5.63
CA GLY A 51 -0.06 -6.21 -5.24
C GLY A 51 -1.54 -6.52 -5.00
N LEU A 52 -2.18 -7.29 -5.87
CA LEU A 52 -3.59 -7.68 -5.69
C LEU A 52 -3.77 -8.59 -4.47
N TYR A 53 -2.90 -9.60 -4.32
CA TYR A 53 -2.94 -10.49 -3.17
C TYR A 53 -2.75 -9.71 -1.85
N SER A 54 -1.74 -8.86 -1.79
CA SER A 54 -1.45 -8.07 -0.57
C SER A 54 -2.54 -7.06 -0.26
N GLY A 55 -3.07 -6.38 -1.29
CA GLY A 55 -4.18 -5.45 -1.13
C GLY A 55 -5.44 -6.13 -0.60
N PHE A 56 -5.78 -7.30 -1.16
CA PHE A 56 -6.94 -8.08 -0.75
C PHE A 56 -6.79 -8.64 0.67
N ALA A 57 -5.74 -9.44 0.90
CA ALA A 57 -5.51 -10.11 2.17
C ALA A 57 -5.23 -9.10 3.31
N GLY A 58 -4.46 -8.06 3.01
CA GLY A 58 -4.15 -7.01 3.96
C GLY A 58 -5.34 -6.11 4.29
N GLY A 59 -6.19 -5.81 3.31
CA GLY A 59 -7.42 -5.08 3.59
C GLY A 59 -8.38 -5.89 4.47
N LEU A 60 -8.53 -7.20 4.23
CA LEU A 60 -9.32 -8.06 5.13
C LEU A 60 -8.76 -8.10 6.55
N LEU A 61 -7.42 -8.17 6.69
CA LEU A 61 -6.77 -8.12 8.00
C LEU A 61 -7.01 -6.78 8.71
N ILE A 62 -6.94 -5.67 8.00
CA ILE A 62 -7.29 -4.35 8.56
C ILE A 62 -8.72 -4.34 9.06
N ASP A 63 -9.67 -4.83 8.26
CA ASP A 63 -11.08 -4.84 8.65
C ASP A 63 -11.34 -5.75 9.86
N LEU A 64 -10.60 -6.86 10.00
CA LEU A 64 -10.68 -7.74 11.18
C LEU A 64 -10.10 -7.11 12.45
N MET A 65 -9.06 -6.27 12.32
CA MET A 65 -8.39 -5.63 13.46
C MET A 65 -8.99 -4.27 13.80
N GLY A 66 -9.76 -3.68 12.89
CA GLY A 66 -10.42 -2.39 13.04
C GLY A 66 -11.91 -2.49 13.35
N VAL A 67 -12.58 -1.34 13.30
CA VAL A 67 -14.04 -1.21 13.46
C VAL A 67 -14.71 -0.86 12.12
N SER A 68 -14.06 -1.16 10.99
CA SER A 68 -14.57 -0.90 9.65
C SER A 68 -15.51 -2.01 9.17
N ILE A 69 -16.26 -1.72 8.12
CA ILE A 69 -17.12 -2.70 7.44
C ILE A 69 -16.24 -3.78 6.82
N PHE A 70 -16.52 -5.05 7.13
CA PHE A 70 -15.76 -6.18 6.61
C PHE A 70 -15.71 -6.17 5.08
N GLY A 71 -14.50 -6.20 4.51
CA GLY A 71 -14.25 -6.20 3.06
C GLY A 71 -14.09 -4.81 2.44
N PHE A 72 -14.38 -3.74 3.18
CA PHE A 72 -14.28 -2.38 2.66
C PHE A 72 -12.83 -1.97 2.38
N SER A 73 -11.91 -2.24 3.32
CA SER A 73 -10.49 -1.91 3.14
C SER A 73 -9.85 -2.75 2.04
N SER A 74 -10.28 -4.00 1.92
CA SER A 74 -9.86 -4.91 0.83
C SER A 74 -10.24 -4.35 -0.53
N LEU A 75 -11.49 -3.90 -0.70
CA LEU A 75 -11.96 -3.30 -1.94
C LEU A 75 -11.17 -2.03 -2.30
N LEU A 76 -10.96 -1.12 -1.35
CA LEU A 76 -10.20 0.11 -1.60
C LEU A 76 -8.73 -0.16 -1.97
N ASN A 77 -8.08 -1.10 -1.27
CA ASN A 77 -6.71 -1.46 -1.57
C ASN A 77 -6.59 -2.09 -2.98
N VAL A 78 -7.48 -3.02 -3.33
CA VAL A 78 -7.49 -3.65 -4.67
C VAL A 78 -7.74 -2.62 -5.77
N LEU A 79 -8.68 -1.69 -5.56
CA LEU A 79 -8.92 -0.60 -6.52
C LEU A 79 -7.69 0.29 -6.67
N SER A 80 -7.02 0.65 -5.58
CA SER A 80 -5.80 1.46 -5.63
C SER A 80 -4.70 0.78 -6.46
N VAL A 81 -4.54 -0.54 -6.30
CA VAL A 81 -3.59 -1.36 -7.05
C VAL A 81 -3.90 -1.33 -8.54
N LEU A 82 -5.15 -1.63 -8.92
CA LEU A 82 -5.57 -1.67 -10.31
C LEU A 82 -5.40 -0.29 -10.97
N CYS A 83 -5.91 0.77 -10.33
CA CYS A 83 -5.81 2.12 -10.86
C CYS A 83 -4.35 2.54 -11.06
N ILE A 84 -3.50 2.39 -10.05
CA ILE A 84 -2.10 2.80 -10.14
C ILE A 84 -1.34 1.97 -11.18
N PHE A 85 -1.57 0.65 -11.24
CA PHE A 85 -0.91 -0.20 -12.22
C PHE A 85 -1.26 0.20 -13.66
N TYR A 86 -2.55 0.40 -13.96
CA TYR A 86 -2.98 0.79 -15.30
C TYR A 86 -2.58 2.23 -15.66
N ILE A 87 -2.69 3.18 -14.73
CA ILE A 87 -2.26 4.57 -14.97
C ILE A 87 -0.77 4.63 -15.27
N ARG A 88 0.05 3.86 -14.53
CA ARG A 88 1.49 3.78 -14.76
C ARG A 88 1.83 3.16 -16.11
N LYS A 89 1.04 2.16 -16.54
CA LYS A 89 1.21 1.50 -17.84
C LYS A 89 0.85 2.42 -19.01
N THR A 90 -0.18 3.25 -18.86
CA THR A 90 -0.80 3.98 -19.98
C THR A 90 -0.39 5.46 -20.06
N PHE A 91 -0.34 6.19 -18.94
CA PHE A 91 -0.29 7.66 -18.94
C PHE A 91 0.98 8.24 -18.33
N PHE A 92 1.39 7.78 -17.14
CA PHE A 92 2.46 8.41 -16.38
C PHE A 92 3.53 7.41 -15.94
N LYS A 93 4.68 7.42 -16.63
CA LYS A 93 5.82 6.56 -16.29
C LYS A 93 6.70 7.10 -15.14
N GLY A 94 6.41 8.29 -14.63
CA GLY A 94 7.26 8.99 -13.66
C GLY A 94 7.03 8.58 -12.20
N ASN A 95 8.11 8.46 -11.42
CA ASN A 95 8.07 8.17 -9.99
C ASN A 95 7.25 9.19 -9.17
N ILE A 96 7.25 10.46 -9.60
CA ILE A 96 6.47 11.53 -8.96
C ILE A 96 4.97 11.24 -9.06
N SER A 97 4.50 10.79 -10.23
CA SER A 97 3.08 10.45 -10.42
C SER A 97 2.65 9.33 -9.48
N PHE A 98 3.51 8.32 -9.26
CA PHE A 98 3.25 7.23 -8.34
C PHE A 98 3.00 7.75 -6.92
N SER A 99 3.88 8.63 -6.42
CA SER A 99 3.75 9.23 -5.09
C SER A 99 2.46 10.04 -4.93
N ILE A 100 2.06 10.76 -5.99
CA ILE A 100 0.80 11.52 -6.00
C ILE A 100 -0.40 10.57 -5.89
N PHE A 101 -0.43 9.48 -6.66
CA PHE A 101 -1.54 8.53 -6.57
C PHE A 101 -1.55 7.77 -5.24
N ALA A 102 -0.40 7.38 -4.70
CA ALA A 102 -0.31 6.78 -3.37
C ALA A 102 -0.90 7.71 -2.29
N PHE A 103 -0.60 9.01 -2.39
CA PHE A 103 -1.16 10.02 -1.51
C PHE A 103 -2.69 10.11 -1.67
N ILE A 104 -3.17 10.23 -2.91
CA ILE A 104 -4.61 10.33 -3.22
C ILE A 104 -5.38 9.13 -2.69
N PHE A 105 -4.90 7.90 -2.93
CA PHE A 105 -5.59 6.70 -2.46
C PHE A 105 -5.57 6.56 -0.94
N SER A 106 -4.45 6.91 -0.28
CA SER A 106 -4.41 6.95 1.19
C SER A 106 -5.36 8.00 1.75
N PHE A 107 -5.46 9.17 1.11
CA PHE A 107 -6.36 10.24 1.51
C PHE A 107 -7.82 9.83 1.35
N LEU A 108 -8.18 9.28 0.18
CA LEU A 108 -9.52 8.75 -0.09
C LEU A 108 -9.91 7.66 0.90
N TYR A 109 -9.00 6.74 1.21
CA TYR A 109 -9.22 5.70 2.21
C TYR A 109 -9.62 6.31 3.56
N LEU A 110 -8.86 7.29 4.06
CA LEU A 110 -9.14 7.91 5.36
C LEU A 110 -10.44 8.72 5.36
N VAL A 111 -10.74 9.43 4.27
CA VAL A 111 -11.98 10.19 4.13
C VAL A 111 -13.18 9.25 4.15
N LEU A 112 -13.13 8.16 3.39
CA LEU A 112 -14.23 7.21 3.28
C LEU A 112 -14.45 6.41 4.57
N VAL A 113 -13.37 6.04 5.27
CA VAL A 113 -13.48 5.35 6.57
C VAL A 113 -14.00 6.31 7.67
N ASN A 114 -13.68 7.60 7.59
CA ASN A 114 -14.03 8.59 8.62
C ASN A 114 -15.05 9.65 8.16
N LEU A 115 -16.04 9.27 7.33
CA LEU A 115 -17.04 10.18 6.77
C LEU A 115 -17.77 11.04 7.82
N THR A 116 -17.90 10.55 9.05
CA THR A 116 -18.60 11.24 10.14
C THR A 116 -17.75 12.26 10.90
N LYS A 117 -16.45 12.40 10.58
CA LYS A 117 -15.48 13.20 11.37
C LYS A 117 -14.64 14.17 10.52
N LEU A 118 -15.24 14.76 9.47
CA LEU A 118 -14.65 15.70 8.52
C LEU A 118 -14.25 17.08 9.08
N GLY A 119 -13.82 17.16 10.34
CA GLY A 119 -13.50 18.43 11.01
C GLY A 119 -12.10 18.97 10.68
N ASN A 120 -11.05 18.17 10.91
CA ASN A 120 -9.67 18.65 10.82
C ASN A 120 -8.92 18.02 9.62
N PRO A 121 -8.57 18.81 8.57
CA PRO A 121 -7.91 18.28 7.37
C PRO A 121 -6.53 17.68 7.65
N TYR A 122 -5.83 18.13 8.69
CA TYR A 122 -4.51 17.59 9.07
C TYR A 122 -4.56 16.11 9.46
N LEU A 123 -5.72 15.62 9.95
CA LEU A 123 -5.94 14.21 10.27
C LEU A 123 -5.92 13.31 9.03
N TYR A 124 -6.08 13.87 7.83
CA TYR A 124 -6.10 13.13 6.57
C TYR A 124 -4.82 13.35 5.76
N ILE A 125 -4.31 14.58 5.77
CA ILE A 125 -3.12 14.96 5.00
C ILE A 125 -1.87 14.30 5.58
N PHE A 126 -1.64 14.43 6.90
CA PHE A 126 -0.42 13.94 7.53
C PHE A 126 -0.25 12.42 7.39
N PRO A 127 -1.27 11.59 7.68
CA PRO A 127 -1.13 10.14 7.52
C PRO A 127 -0.96 9.75 6.06
N SER A 128 -1.60 10.44 5.12
CA SER A 128 -1.49 10.15 3.70
C SER A 128 -0.10 10.48 3.13
N LEU A 129 0.50 11.59 3.58
CA LEU A 129 1.90 11.90 3.26
C LEU A 129 2.83 10.83 3.84
N SER A 130 2.64 10.45 5.10
CA SER A 130 3.40 9.40 5.75
C SER A 130 3.28 8.07 5.02
N THR A 131 2.07 7.64 4.63
CA THR A 131 1.84 6.44 3.80
C THR A 131 2.68 6.49 2.52
N SER A 132 2.65 7.61 1.78
CA SER A 132 3.44 7.77 0.56
C SER A 132 4.95 7.70 0.80
N VAL A 133 5.45 8.21 1.91
CA VAL A 133 6.87 8.05 2.30
C VAL A 133 7.19 6.58 2.60
N PHE A 134 6.34 5.89 3.35
CA PHE A 134 6.51 4.47 3.67
C PHE A 134 6.48 3.57 2.44
N VAL A 135 5.74 3.94 1.38
CA VAL A 135 5.79 3.22 0.10
C VAL A 135 7.23 3.14 -0.42
N TRP A 136 7.97 4.25 -0.38
CA TRP A 136 9.36 4.30 -0.86
C TRP A 136 10.31 3.55 0.06
N ILE A 137 10.11 3.66 1.37
CA ILE A 137 10.88 2.89 2.36
C ILE A 137 10.71 1.39 2.09
N PHE A 138 9.46 0.92 1.95
CA PHE A 138 9.19 -0.48 1.63
C PHE A 138 9.69 -0.87 0.25
N TYR A 139 9.59 0.00 -0.75
CA TYR A 139 10.16 -0.27 -2.07
C TYR A 139 11.66 -0.56 -1.98
N LEU A 140 12.42 0.25 -1.22
CA LEU A 140 13.86 0.03 -1.03
C LEU A 140 14.15 -1.27 -0.27
N ILE A 141 13.41 -1.54 0.81
CA ILE A 141 13.54 -2.78 1.59
C ILE A 141 13.25 -3.99 0.69
N VAL A 142 12.11 -3.99 0.01
CA VAL A 142 11.68 -5.13 -0.81
C VAL A 142 12.62 -5.31 -2.00
N LYS A 143 13.03 -4.22 -2.67
CA LYS A 143 13.99 -4.28 -3.77
C LYS A 143 15.33 -4.89 -3.37
N ASN A 144 15.81 -4.63 -2.14
CA ASN A 144 17.11 -5.11 -1.69
C ASN A 144 17.04 -6.51 -1.07
N VAL A 145 16.02 -6.77 -0.25
CA VAL A 145 15.87 -8.03 0.49
C VAL A 145 15.24 -9.12 -0.39
N TYR A 146 14.33 -8.76 -1.30
CA TYR A 146 13.56 -9.70 -2.12
C TYR A 146 14.02 -9.74 -3.57
N LYS A 147 15.15 -9.11 -3.90
CA LYS A 147 15.71 -9.04 -5.27
C LYS A 147 15.90 -10.41 -5.92
N GLY A 148 16.24 -11.43 -5.12
CA GLY A 148 16.33 -12.82 -5.57
C GLY A 148 14.98 -13.55 -5.64
N PHE A 149 14.01 -13.12 -4.82
CA PHE A 149 12.70 -13.77 -4.66
C PHE A 149 11.67 -13.32 -5.72
N LEU A 150 11.74 -12.07 -6.17
CA LEU A 150 10.81 -11.47 -7.13
C LEU A 150 11.40 -11.30 -8.55
N LYS A 151 12.60 -11.85 -8.78
CA LYS A 151 13.43 -11.66 -9.98
C LYS A 151 12.70 -11.92 -11.32
N ASN A 152 11.87 -12.96 -11.38
CA ASN A 152 11.19 -13.37 -12.62
C ASN A 152 10.16 -12.37 -13.16
N GLU A 153 9.59 -11.49 -12.33
CA GLU A 153 8.64 -10.46 -12.78
C GLU A 153 9.34 -9.11 -13.02
N TYR A 154 10.45 -8.87 -12.31
CA TYR A 154 11.28 -7.68 -12.44
C TYR A 154 11.90 -7.54 -13.83
N ASP A 155 12.38 -8.65 -14.38
CA ASP A 155 13.09 -8.67 -15.67
C ASP A 155 12.14 -8.49 -16.87
N GLN A 156 10.86 -8.86 -16.75
CA GLN A 156 9.89 -8.69 -17.85
C GLN A 156 9.53 -7.22 -18.13
N LEU A 157 9.53 -6.35 -17.11
CA LEU A 157 9.29 -4.91 -17.28
C LEU A 157 10.56 -4.14 -17.68
N SER A 158 11.74 -4.58 -17.23
CA SER A 158 13.02 -4.04 -17.70
C SER A 158 13.24 -4.31 -19.19
N PHE A 159 12.85 -5.48 -19.68
CA PHE A 159 12.98 -5.83 -21.09
C PHE A 159 11.98 -5.07 -21.98
N LYS A 160 10.76 -4.84 -21.49
CA LYS A 160 9.70 -4.15 -22.26
C LYS A 160 9.87 -2.62 -22.33
N ASN A 161 10.73 -2.04 -21.50
CA ASN A 161 11.11 -0.62 -21.58
C ASN A 161 12.43 -0.40 -22.35
N ARG A 162 13.00 -1.45 -22.96
CA ARG A 162 14.22 -1.40 -23.79
C ARG A 162 13.96 -1.69 -25.28
N LEU A 163 12.71 -1.91 -25.67
CA LEU A 163 12.23 -2.01 -27.05
C LEU A 163 11.19 -0.92 -27.27
#